data_AF-A0A4Z2GYL5-F1
#
_entry.id   AF-A0A4Z2GYL5-F1
#
_cell.length_a   1.000
_cell.length_b   1.000
_cell.length_c   1.000
_cell.angle_alpha   90.00
_cell.angle_beta   90.00
_cell.angle_gamma   90.00
#
_symmetry.space_group_name_H-M   'P 1'
#
loop_
_entity.id
_entity.type
_entity.pdbx_description
1 polymer ?
#
loop_
_entity_poly.entity_id
_entity_poly.type
_entity_poly.pdbx_seq_one_letter_code
_entity_poly.pdbx_strand_id
1 'polypeptide(L)'
;MKRPEEEEEDEEDQEAAGSGAVGEDDDRQRGNQSDASYNETLLLADPWKPCRRSRAAVKGWLLKLRGCLEAGCGMEWYGYAALGVSMAVLSFLMDLSVAKLLRGSGIPEVRTMLAGIEMPQYLSLTNMFSKFLGLICTLAAGSTIFLGKVGPFVHLSTMVGAYLSNMCTLMQADKKEKAAGEMHVVAAAVGVASCFGAPISVMSSHFALEHYCPCFFSAACGALTFRLLPVWSGDGETPQALFKTNFPPALPFYPLEILLFAFLGLLCGAASLCFLLFHRRTLLFTKTNGVILKMLTTE
;
A
#
# COMPACT_ATOMS: atom_id res chain seq x y z
N MET A 1 51.26 -24.99 -43.59
CA MET A 1 51.40 -24.60 -45.02
C MET A 1 51.21 -23.08 -45.12
N LYS A 2 51.66 -22.46 -46.21
CA LYS A 2 51.75 -21.00 -46.46
C LYS A 2 50.50 -20.11 -46.24
N ARG A 3 50.76 -18.86 -45.83
CA ARG A 3 50.28 -17.56 -46.40
C ARG A 3 51.33 -17.07 -47.45
N PRO A 4 51.30 -15.91 -48.18
CA PRO A 4 50.30 -14.80 -48.31
C PRO A 4 48.90 -15.17 -48.84
N GLU A 5 48.12 -14.42 -49.65
CA GLU A 5 48.24 -13.31 -50.65
C GLU A 5 46.99 -12.37 -50.45
N GLU A 6 46.98 -11.01 -50.53
CA GLU A 6 47.11 -10.02 -51.65
C GLU A 6 45.84 -9.94 -52.56
N GLU A 7 45.28 -8.80 -53.04
CA GLU A 7 45.61 -7.36 -52.90
C GLU A 7 44.40 -6.40 -53.22
N GLU A 8 44.70 -5.11 -53.42
CA GLU A 8 43.95 -3.85 -53.72
C GLU A 8 42.87 -3.87 -54.86
N GLU A 9 41.82 -3.02 -54.80
CA GLU A 9 41.51 -1.81 -55.68
C GLU A 9 40.97 -2.18 -57.11
N ASP A 10 40.16 -1.44 -57.90
CA ASP A 10 39.58 -0.07 -57.96
C ASP A 10 38.05 -0.19 -58.34
N GLU A 11 37.11 0.75 -58.16
CA GLU A 11 36.88 2.15 -58.65
C GLU A 11 36.18 2.29 -60.05
N GLU A 12 35.41 3.38 -60.20
CA GLU A 12 34.71 4.00 -61.37
C GLU A 12 33.68 3.25 -62.27
N ASP A 13 32.41 3.62 -62.09
CA ASP A 13 31.49 4.27 -63.05
C ASP A 13 31.58 4.05 -64.60
N GLN A 14 30.46 3.58 -65.18
CA GLN A 14 29.67 4.24 -66.26
C GLN A 14 28.39 3.42 -66.56
N GLU A 15 27.19 3.99 -66.40
CA GLU A 15 26.44 4.84 -67.35
C GLU A 15 25.99 4.13 -68.64
N ALA A 16 24.66 3.96 -68.81
CA ALA A 16 24.01 3.64 -70.08
C ALA A 16 22.54 4.16 -70.11
N ALA A 17 22.13 4.71 -71.25
CA ALA A 17 20.80 5.28 -71.54
C ALA A 17 19.65 4.24 -71.50
N GLY A 18 18.36 4.61 -71.45
CA GLY A 18 17.69 5.92 -71.44
C GLY A 18 16.37 5.91 -72.25
N SER A 19 15.88 7.10 -72.65
CA SER A 19 14.78 7.35 -73.63
C SER A 19 13.30 7.35 -73.17
N GLY A 20 12.58 8.41 -73.56
CA GLY A 20 11.11 8.47 -73.71
C GLY A 20 10.28 8.84 -72.46
N ALA A 21 9.26 9.72 -72.52
CA ALA A 21 8.81 10.61 -73.60
C ALA A 21 8.02 11.83 -73.02
N VAL A 22 7.71 12.82 -73.86
CA VAL A 22 7.15 14.14 -73.50
C VAL A 22 5.61 14.16 -73.43
N GLY A 23 5.05 15.03 -72.59
CA GLY A 23 3.64 15.46 -72.61
C GLY A 23 3.41 16.65 -71.69
N GLU A 24 3.03 17.81 -72.24
CA GLU A 24 2.90 19.09 -71.53
C GLU A 24 1.44 19.54 -71.31
N ASP A 25 1.31 20.57 -70.46
CA ASP A 25 0.26 21.59 -70.36
C ASP A 25 -1.05 21.36 -69.59
N ASP A 26 -1.57 22.52 -69.15
CA ASP A 26 -2.62 22.79 -68.16
C ASP A 26 -3.71 23.67 -68.78
N ASP A 27 -4.99 23.33 -68.61
CA ASP A 27 -6.02 24.38 -68.51
C ASP A 27 -7.27 23.95 -67.70
N ARG A 28 -7.74 24.91 -66.91
CA ARG A 28 -9.10 25.13 -66.36
C ARG A 28 -10.07 23.96 -66.13
N GLN A 29 -10.37 23.82 -64.83
CA GLN A 29 -11.73 24.00 -64.26
C GLN A 29 -12.89 24.23 -65.27
N ARG A 30 -13.95 23.41 -65.19
CA ARG A 30 -15.36 23.82 -64.92
C ARG A 30 -16.34 22.62 -64.99
N GLY A 31 -16.22 21.68 -64.05
CA GLY A 31 -17.17 20.58 -63.86
C GLY A 31 -18.02 20.78 -62.60
N ASN A 32 -19.34 20.89 -62.76
CA ASN A 32 -20.33 21.15 -61.69
C ASN A 32 -20.10 20.28 -60.44
N GLN A 33 -20.10 20.83 -59.23
CA GLN A 33 -21.27 21.45 -58.55
C GLN A 33 -22.39 20.44 -58.26
N SER A 34 -22.06 19.32 -57.61
CA SER A 34 -23.05 18.34 -57.10
C SER A 34 -22.71 17.75 -55.72
N ASP A 35 -21.90 18.41 -54.89
CA ASP A 35 -21.61 18.05 -53.49
C ASP A 35 -21.75 19.24 -52.52
N ALA A 36 -22.89 19.94 -52.63
CA ALA A 36 -23.28 20.95 -51.66
C ALA A 36 -23.81 20.28 -50.37
N SER A 37 -22.91 19.89 -49.46
CA SER A 37 -23.30 19.25 -48.20
C SER A 37 -22.68 19.83 -46.91
N TYR A 38 -21.47 20.42 -46.94
CA TYR A 38 -20.77 20.89 -45.72
C TYR A 38 -20.19 22.32 -45.82
N ASN A 39 -20.98 23.24 -46.37
CA ASN A 39 -20.75 24.68 -46.20
C ASN A 39 -21.25 25.18 -44.82
N GLU A 40 -20.78 24.61 -43.69
CA GLU A 40 -21.10 25.19 -42.36
C GLU A 40 -20.14 24.83 -41.20
N THR A 41 -18.83 25.01 -41.37
CA THR A 41 -17.93 25.26 -40.22
C THR A 41 -16.95 26.40 -40.51
N LEU A 42 -17.54 27.49 -40.95
CA LEU A 42 -16.91 28.79 -41.18
C LEU A 42 -16.57 29.44 -39.82
N LEU A 43 -15.32 29.94 -39.69
CA LEU A 43 -14.78 30.74 -38.58
C LEU A 43 -14.86 30.16 -37.14
N LEU A 44 -13.71 29.82 -36.57
CA LEU A 44 -13.18 30.60 -35.43
C LEU A 44 -11.70 30.29 -35.11
N ALA A 45 -10.90 31.38 -35.06
CA ALA A 45 -9.62 31.60 -34.38
C ALA A 45 -8.63 30.45 -34.09
N ASP A 46 -7.36 30.68 -34.47
CA ASP A 46 -6.20 30.01 -33.88
C ASP A 46 -6.19 30.08 -32.34
N PRO A 47 -5.72 29.01 -31.68
CA PRO A 47 -4.66 29.22 -30.71
C PRO A 47 -3.52 28.20 -30.83
N TRP A 48 -2.40 28.67 -31.37
CA TRP A 48 -1.05 28.53 -30.82
C TRP A 48 -0.79 27.29 -29.93
N LYS A 49 -0.21 26.21 -30.50
CA LYS A 49 0.22 25.02 -29.74
C LYS A 49 1.73 24.79 -29.85
N PRO A 50 2.53 25.17 -28.83
CA PRO A 50 3.97 25.04 -28.86
C PRO A 50 4.51 23.63 -29.13
N CYS A 51 5.71 23.62 -29.73
CA CYS A 51 6.69 22.53 -29.71
C CYS A 51 6.20 21.13 -30.13
N ARG A 52 6.14 20.90 -31.44
CA ARG A 52 6.16 19.54 -32.03
C ARG A 52 7.50 18.82 -31.76
N ARG A 53 8.62 19.56 -31.83
CA ARG A 53 9.99 19.04 -31.56
C ARG A 53 10.17 18.52 -30.13
N SER A 54 9.70 19.23 -29.09
CA SER A 54 9.85 18.73 -27.71
C SER A 54 9.03 17.48 -27.47
N ARG A 55 7.80 17.38 -28.00
CA ARG A 55 6.99 16.15 -27.93
C ARG A 55 7.61 14.98 -28.70
N ALA A 56 8.25 15.22 -29.84
CA ALA A 56 9.01 14.19 -30.56
C ALA A 56 10.23 13.72 -29.75
N ALA A 57 11.01 14.66 -29.19
CA ALA A 57 12.14 14.35 -28.32
C ALA A 57 11.70 13.58 -27.06
N VAL A 58 10.69 14.05 -26.34
CA VAL A 58 10.13 13.39 -25.15
C VAL A 58 9.58 12.00 -25.48
N LYS A 59 8.95 11.80 -26.65
CA LYS A 59 8.59 10.45 -27.12
C LYS A 59 9.81 9.56 -27.41
N GLY A 60 10.85 10.10 -28.03
CA GLY A 60 12.11 9.38 -28.27
C GLY A 60 12.81 8.99 -26.95
N TRP A 61 12.88 9.92 -26.00
CA TRP A 61 13.38 9.66 -24.65
C TRP A 61 12.50 8.64 -23.92
N LEU A 62 11.16 8.74 -23.96
CA LEU A 62 10.26 7.74 -23.36
C LEU A 62 10.40 6.35 -23.98
N LEU A 63 10.55 6.26 -25.31
CA LEU A 63 10.76 4.98 -26.00
C LEU A 63 12.14 4.38 -25.69
N LYS A 64 13.17 5.21 -25.55
CA LYS A 64 14.51 4.74 -25.14
C LYS A 64 14.57 4.39 -23.65
N LEU A 65 13.84 5.12 -22.79
CA LEU A 65 13.64 4.77 -21.38
C LEU A 65 12.89 3.44 -21.27
N ARG A 66 11.81 3.26 -22.04
CA ARG A 66 11.07 2.01 -22.14
C ARG A 66 11.97 0.86 -22.61
N GLY A 67 12.76 1.05 -23.67
CA GLY A 67 13.69 0.04 -24.16
C GLY A 67 14.76 -0.34 -23.12
N CYS A 68 15.33 0.63 -22.41
CA CYS A 68 16.25 0.35 -21.29
C CYS A 68 15.54 -0.32 -20.09
N LEU A 69 14.25 -0.02 -19.86
CA LEU A 69 13.46 -0.62 -18.79
C LEU A 69 13.05 -2.06 -19.13
N GLU A 70 12.64 -2.35 -20.37
CA GLU A 70 12.34 -3.70 -20.86
C GLU A 70 13.62 -4.56 -21.00
N ALA A 71 14.78 -3.96 -21.28
CA ALA A 71 16.06 -4.67 -21.33
C ALA A 71 16.74 -4.87 -19.96
N GLY A 72 16.50 -3.97 -18.99
CA GLY A 72 17.13 -4.00 -17.66
C GLY A 72 16.22 -4.48 -16.52
N CYS A 73 14.90 -4.52 -16.73
CA CYS A 73 13.91 -4.91 -15.73
C CYS A 73 13.01 -6.01 -16.33
N GLY A 74 13.39 -7.27 -16.08
CA GLY A 74 12.73 -8.44 -16.64
C GLY A 74 11.24 -8.53 -16.28
N MET A 75 10.48 -9.32 -17.06
CA MET A 75 9.04 -9.53 -16.90
C MET A 75 8.62 -9.91 -15.47
N GLU A 76 9.53 -10.55 -14.72
CA GLU A 76 9.40 -10.90 -13.30
C GLU A 76 9.04 -9.70 -12.42
N TRP A 77 9.69 -8.54 -12.60
CA TRP A 77 9.41 -7.33 -11.82
C TRP A 77 8.00 -6.78 -12.06
N TYR A 78 7.53 -6.83 -13.31
CA TYR A 78 6.15 -6.50 -13.64
C TYR A 78 5.17 -7.52 -13.04
N GLY A 79 5.55 -8.80 -12.98
CA GLY A 79 4.82 -9.85 -12.27
C GLY A 79 4.67 -9.56 -10.77
N TYR A 80 5.76 -9.25 -10.07
CA TYR A 80 5.73 -8.89 -8.65
C TYR A 80 4.92 -7.62 -8.39
N ALA A 81 5.06 -6.59 -9.23
CA ALA A 81 4.28 -5.36 -9.12
C ALA A 81 2.77 -5.61 -9.36
N ALA A 82 2.42 -6.39 -10.38
CA ALA A 82 1.03 -6.75 -10.66
C ALA A 82 0.41 -7.65 -9.58
N LEU A 83 1.20 -8.54 -8.96
CA LEU A 83 0.76 -9.35 -7.81
C LEU A 83 0.48 -8.48 -6.58
N GLY A 84 1.38 -7.53 -6.28
CA GLY A 84 1.16 -6.56 -5.19
C GLY A 84 -0.08 -5.69 -5.41
N VAL A 85 -0.26 -5.16 -6.63
CA VAL A 85 -1.41 -4.32 -6.99
C VAL A 85 -2.72 -5.12 -7.00
N SER A 86 -2.73 -6.36 -7.50
CA SER A 86 -3.95 -7.19 -7.48
C SER A 86 -4.35 -7.60 -6.07
N MET A 87 -3.41 -7.95 -5.19
CA MET A 87 -3.68 -8.19 -3.77
C MET A 87 -4.21 -6.94 -3.05
N ALA A 88 -3.68 -5.76 -3.38
CA ALA A 88 -4.18 -4.49 -2.87
C ALA A 88 -5.63 -4.21 -3.30
N VAL A 89 -5.94 -4.42 -4.58
CA VAL A 89 -7.30 -4.25 -5.13
C VAL A 89 -8.26 -5.26 -4.50
N LEU A 90 -7.85 -6.52 -4.30
CA LEU A 90 -8.66 -7.53 -3.61
C LEU A 90 -8.97 -7.12 -2.17
N SER A 91 -7.99 -6.64 -1.40
CA SER A 91 -8.24 -6.10 -0.05
C SER A 91 -9.23 -4.93 -0.08
N PHE A 92 -9.02 -3.98 -0.99
CA PHE A 92 -9.87 -2.80 -1.11
C PHE A 92 -11.31 -3.16 -1.49
N LEU A 93 -11.51 -4.14 -2.38
CA LEU A 93 -12.84 -4.65 -2.74
C LEU A 93 -13.54 -5.35 -1.56
N MET A 94 -12.80 -6.10 -0.74
CA MET A 94 -13.34 -6.74 0.46
C MET A 94 -13.79 -5.70 1.51
N ASP A 95 -12.94 -4.72 1.84
CA ASP A 95 -13.29 -3.62 2.73
C ASP A 95 -14.43 -2.75 2.15
N LEU A 96 -14.45 -2.45 0.84
CA LEU A 96 -15.55 -1.71 0.19
C LEU A 96 -16.88 -2.46 0.26
N SER A 97 -16.89 -3.77 0.01
CA SER A 97 -18.11 -4.58 0.05
C SER A 97 -18.79 -4.51 1.43
N VAL A 98 -17.99 -4.49 2.50
CA VAL A 98 -18.47 -4.39 3.88
C VAL A 98 -18.72 -2.94 4.29
N ALA A 99 -17.97 -1.97 3.80
CA ALA A 99 -18.24 -0.54 4.03
C ALA A 99 -19.61 -0.12 3.48
N LYS A 100 -20.01 -0.64 2.30
CA LYS A 100 -21.36 -0.46 1.74
C LYS A 100 -22.45 -1.14 2.58
N LEU A 101 -22.15 -2.25 3.25
CA LEU A 101 -23.11 -2.96 4.11
C LEU A 101 -23.24 -2.35 5.52
N LEU A 102 -22.17 -1.74 6.07
CA LEU A 102 -22.10 -1.37 7.50
C LEU A 102 -21.79 0.12 7.78
N ARG A 103 -21.57 0.94 6.76
CA ARG A 103 -21.53 2.42 6.82
C ARG A 103 -20.50 3.05 7.79
N GLY A 104 -19.40 2.37 8.07
CA GLY A 104 -18.27 2.90 8.86
C GLY A 104 -17.21 1.83 9.13
N SER A 105 -15.92 2.20 9.18
CA SER A 105 -14.83 1.25 9.42
C SER A 105 -13.47 1.93 9.64
N GLY A 106 -12.91 1.84 10.84
CA GLY A 106 -11.65 2.50 11.15
C GLY A 106 -11.10 2.32 12.58
N ILE A 107 -9.85 2.75 12.74
CA ILE A 107 -9.14 2.78 14.04
C ILE A 107 -9.75 3.83 15.00
N PRO A 108 -10.23 5.01 14.57
CA PRO A 108 -10.96 5.94 15.43
C PRO A 108 -12.18 5.31 16.13
N GLU A 109 -12.91 4.45 15.43
CA GLU A 109 -14.10 3.77 15.93
C GLU A 109 -13.76 2.77 17.06
N VAL A 110 -12.62 2.07 16.96
CA VAL A 110 -12.08 1.25 18.07
C VAL A 110 -11.71 2.13 19.26
N ARG A 111 -11.14 3.32 19.01
CA ARG A 111 -10.82 4.27 20.08
C ARG A 111 -12.07 4.82 20.78
N THR A 112 -13.19 5.01 20.07
CA THR A 112 -14.47 5.38 20.71
C THR A 112 -15.09 4.23 21.51
N MET A 113 -14.97 2.98 21.04
CA MET A 113 -15.37 1.81 21.85
C MET A 113 -14.56 1.69 23.14
N LEU A 114 -13.23 1.83 23.06
CA LEU A 114 -12.35 1.84 24.24
C LEU A 114 -12.54 3.07 25.15
N ALA A 115 -13.27 4.09 24.70
CA ALA A 115 -13.74 5.22 25.50
C ALA A 115 -15.15 5.02 26.08
N GLY A 116 -15.75 3.82 25.91
CA GLY A 116 -17.07 3.47 26.45
C GLY A 116 -18.26 3.77 25.53
N ILE A 117 -18.04 4.09 24.24
CA ILE A 117 -19.12 4.33 23.28
C ILE A 117 -19.37 3.06 22.46
N GLU A 118 -20.41 2.31 22.80
CA GLU A 118 -20.81 1.11 22.05
C GLU A 118 -21.37 1.46 20.66
N MET A 119 -20.86 0.78 19.63
CA MET A 119 -21.37 0.88 18.25
C MET A 119 -21.62 -0.54 17.69
N PRO A 120 -22.77 -1.17 17.97
CA PRO A 120 -22.97 -2.61 17.78
C PRO A 120 -22.90 -3.06 16.31
N GLN A 121 -23.25 -2.19 15.35
CA GLN A 121 -23.12 -2.48 13.91
C GLN A 121 -21.67 -2.77 13.50
N TYR A 122 -20.70 -2.21 14.21
CA TYR A 122 -19.28 -2.39 13.89
C TYR A 122 -18.76 -3.79 14.28
N LEU A 123 -19.38 -4.44 15.27
CA LEU A 123 -18.99 -5.76 15.82
C LEU A 123 -19.50 -6.97 15.00
N SER A 124 -20.04 -6.75 13.80
CA SER A 124 -20.59 -7.82 12.94
C SER A 124 -19.53 -8.88 12.56
N LEU A 125 -19.89 -10.16 12.66
CA LEU A 125 -19.03 -11.28 12.25
C LEU A 125 -18.66 -11.23 10.74
N THR A 126 -19.53 -10.67 9.90
CA THR A 126 -19.25 -10.44 8.47
C THR A 126 -18.14 -9.41 8.27
N ASN A 127 -18.10 -8.38 9.13
CA ASN A 127 -17.01 -7.39 9.16
C ASN A 127 -15.70 -8.04 9.62
N MET A 128 -15.78 -8.85 10.67
CA MET A 128 -14.63 -9.59 11.22
C MET A 128 -13.97 -10.49 10.16
N PHE A 129 -14.74 -11.28 9.42
CA PHE A 129 -14.22 -12.17 8.39
C PHE A 129 -13.63 -11.41 7.19
N SER A 130 -14.35 -10.39 6.67
CA SER A 130 -13.84 -9.58 5.55
C SER A 130 -12.53 -8.87 5.91
N LYS A 131 -12.43 -8.29 7.12
CA LYS A 131 -11.19 -7.65 7.60
C LYS A 131 -10.05 -8.62 7.81
N PHE A 132 -10.32 -9.86 8.21
CA PHE A 132 -9.30 -10.90 8.29
C PHE A 132 -8.74 -11.23 6.90
N LEU A 133 -9.60 -11.41 5.89
CA LEU A 133 -9.18 -11.65 4.50
C LEU A 133 -8.45 -10.45 3.89
N GLY A 134 -8.97 -9.22 4.06
CA GLY A 134 -8.32 -7.99 3.59
C GLY A 134 -6.95 -7.78 4.24
N LEU A 135 -6.81 -8.06 5.54
CA LEU A 135 -5.53 -8.03 6.22
C LEU A 135 -4.53 -9.06 5.66
N ILE A 136 -4.99 -10.28 5.32
CA ILE A 136 -4.16 -11.29 4.65
C ILE A 136 -3.71 -10.79 3.27
N CYS A 137 -4.62 -10.27 2.44
CA CYS A 137 -4.27 -9.71 1.12
C CYS A 137 -3.30 -8.51 1.24
N THR A 138 -3.50 -7.62 2.21
CA THR A 138 -2.60 -6.49 2.48
C THR A 138 -1.21 -6.95 2.90
N LEU A 139 -1.12 -8.02 3.71
CA LEU A 139 0.17 -8.61 4.10
C LEU A 139 0.83 -9.39 2.96
N ALA A 140 0.06 -10.03 2.08
CA ALA A 140 0.54 -10.71 0.89
C ALA A 140 1.10 -9.73 -0.18
N ALA A 141 0.58 -8.50 -0.25
CA ALA A 141 1.18 -7.43 -1.05
C ALA A 141 2.53 -6.96 -0.46
N GLY A 142 2.70 -7.05 0.85
CA GLY A 142 3.97 -6.83 1.55
C GLY A 142 4.60 -5.46 1.25
N SER A 143 5.88 -5.48 0.86
CA SER A 143 6.68 -4.27 0.65
C SER A 143 6.22 -3.39 -0.52
N THR A 144 5.33 -3.86 -1.41
CA THR A 144 4.81 -3.01 -2.50
C THR A 144 3.87 -1.91 -2.00
N ILE A 145 3.26 -2.09 -0.82
CA ILE A 145 2.27 -1.17 -0.25
C ILE A 145 2.63 -0.67 1.16
N PHE A 146 3.55 -1.36 1.85
CA PHE A 146 4.18 -0.93 3.10
C PHE A 146 3.18 -0.55 4.22
N LEU A 147 2.11 -1.32 4.37
CA LEU A 147 1.10 -1.17 5.42
C LEU A 147 1.35 -2.11 6.61
N GLY A 148 1.10 -1.62 7.82
CA GLY A 148 1.30 -2.37 9.07
C GLY A 148 0.02 -3.02 9.61
N LYS A 149 0.13 -4.27 10.08
CA LYS A 149 -1.01 -5.07 10.59
C LYS A 149 -1.65 -4.60 11.90
N VAL A 150 -0.99 -3.73 12.67
CA VAL A 150 -1.35 -3.45 14.07
C VAL A 150 -2.79 -2.94 14.21
N GLY A 151 -3.17 -1.87 13.50
CA GLY A 151 -4.52 -1.30 13.60
C GLY A 151 -5.65 -2.29 13.27
N PRO A 152 -5.64 -2.93 12.10
CA PRO A 152 -6.65 -3.94 11.73
C PRO A 152 -6.68 -5.15 12.68
N PHE A 153 -5.53 -5.63 13.15
CA PHE A 153 -5.46 -6.80 14.04
C PHE A 153 -5.97 -6.49 15.46
N VAL A 154 -5.73 -5.28 15.96
CA VAL A 154 -6.33 -4.80 17.23
C VAL A 154 -7.84 -4.78 17.12
N HIS A 155 -8.38 -4.26 16.02
CA HIS A 155 -9.82 -4.25 15.79
C HIS A 155 -10.39 -5.68 15.74
N LEU A 156 -9.76 -6.58 14.96
CA LEU A 156 -10.13 -7.99 14.88
C LEU A 156 -10.16 -8.65 16.27
N SER A 157 -9.15 -8.38 17.09
CA SER A 157 -9.06 -8.84 18.48
C SER A 157 -10.22 -8.30 19.32
N THR A 158 -10.56 -7.00 19.24
CA THR A 158 -11.71 -6.43 19.97
C THR A 158 -13.07 -7.00 19.53
N MET A 159 -13.22 -7.42 18.26
CA MET A 159 -14.42 -8.13 17.78
C MET A 159 -14.53 -9.53 18.38
N VAL A 160 -13.41 -10.28 18.42
CA VAL A 160 -13.36 -11.60 19.07
C VAL A 160 -13.63 -11.47 20.57
N GLY A 161 -13.07 -10.46 21.24
CA GLY A 161 -13.36 -10.14 22.63
C GLY A 161 -14.85 -9.83 22.88
N ALA A 162 -15.49 -9.07 22.00
CA ALA A 162 -16.93 -8.81 22.07
C ALA A 162 -17.77 -10.09 21.94
N TYR A 163 -17.43 -10.93 20.96
CA TYR A 163 -18.11 -12.22 20.75
C TYR A 163 -17.94 -13.15 21.95
N LEU A 164 -16.73 -13.26 22.50
CA LEU A 164 -16.45 -14.04 23.71
C LEU A 164 -17.19 -13.47 24.94
N SER A 165 -17.27 -12.14 25.09
CA SER A 165 -18.06 -11.50 26.14
C SER A 165 -19.53 -11.94 26.06
N ASN A 166 -20.13 -11.89 24.87
CA ASN A 166 -21.52 -12.31 24.65
C ASN A 166 -21.74 -13.81 24.88
N MET A 167 -20.78 -14.67 24.51
CA MET A 167 -20.85 -16.10 24.85
C MET A 167 -20.75 -16.32 26.37
N CYS A 168 -19.90 -15.57 27.07
CA CYS A 168 -19.78 -15.66 28.52
C CYS A 168 -21.02 -15.15 29.27
N THR A 169 -21.67 -14.06 28.83
CA THR A 169 -22.90 -13.56 29.47
C THR A 169 -24.09 -14.50 29.28
N LEU A 170 -24.20 -15.17 28.12
CA LEU A 170 -25.19 -16.24 27.90
C LEU A 170 -25.00 -17.45 28.85
N MET A 171 -23.78 -17.68 29.36
CA MET A 171 -23.49 -18.72 30.35
C MET A 171 -23.44 -18.20 31.81
N GLN A 172 -23.45 -16.88 32.03
CA GLN A 172 -23.33 -16.25 33.36
C GLN A 172 -24.32 -15.08 33.48
N ALA A 173 -25.58 -15.42 33.81
CA ALA A 173 -26.72 -14.49 33.79
C ALA A 173 -26.64 -13.28 34.75
N ASP A 174 -25.70 -13.25 35.70
CA ASP A 174 -25.70 -12.33 36.86
C ASP A 174 -24.61 -11.24 36.86
N LYS A 175 -23.73 -11.18 35.85
CA LYS A 175 -22.61 -10.20 35.84
C LYS A 175 -22.77 -9.12 34.78
N LYS A 176 -23.43 -8.03 35.20
CA LYS A 176 -23.65 -6.79 34.44
C LYS A 176 -22.40 -6.26 33.73
N GLU A 177 -22.57 -5.99 32.43
CA GLU A 177 -22.23 -4.74 31.73
C GLU A 177 -20.80 -4.18 31.88
N LYS A 178 -20.36 -3.78 33.09
CA LYS A 178 -18.98 -3.31 33.36
C LYS A 178 -17.92 -4.31 32.86
N ALA A 179 -18.21 -5.61 32.99
CA ALA A 179 -17.31 -6.68 32.53
C ALA A 179 -17.10 -6.70 30.99
N ALA A 180 -18.04 -6.19 30.19
CA ALA A 180 -17.90 -6.13 28.74
C ALA A 180 -16.86 -5.06 28.32
N GLY A 181 -16.93 -3.87 28.91
CA GLY A 181 -15.92 -2.82 28.71
C GLY A 181 -14.51 -3.28 29.10
N GLU A 182 -14.38 -4.00 30.22
CA GLU A 182 -13.13 -4.62 30.66
C GLU A 182 -12.62 -5.67 29.66
N MET A 183 -13.50 -6.50 29.09
CA MET A 183 -13.15 -7.47 28.04
C MET A 183 -12.65 -6.79 26.76
N HIS A 184 -13.27 -5.69 26.31
CA HIS A 184 -12.79 -4.95 25.13
C HIS A 184 -11.38 -4.37 25.34
N VAL A 185 -11.07 -3.87 26.55
CA VAL A 185 -9.73 -3.40 26.93
C VAL A 185 -8.70 -4.54 26.85
N VAL A 186 -9.00 -5.69 27.48
CA VAL A 186 -8.12 -6.88 27.43
C VAL A 186 -7.93 -7.36 26.00
N ALA A 187 -8.99 -7.40 25.19
CA ALA A 187 -8.93 -7.83 23.81
C ALA A 187 -8.09 -6.88 22.93
N ALA A 188 -8.20 -5.55 23.10
CA ALA A 188 -7.34 -4.59 22.41
C ALA A 188 -5.86 -4.77 22.79
N ALA A 189 -5.58 -4.90 24.09
CA ALA A 189 -4.25 -5.16 24.64
C ALA A 189 -3.60 -6.42 24.05
N VAL A 190 -4.35 -7.54 24.02
CA VAL A 190 -3.92 -8.82 23.42
C VAL A 190 -3.67 -8.66 21.91
N GLY A 191 -4.49 -7.89 21.21
CA GLY A 191 -4.33 -7.64 19.77
C GLY A 191 -3.03 -6.90 19.44
N VAL A 192 -2.69 -5.86 20.21
CA VAL A 192 -1.41 -5.15 20.05
C VAL A 192 -0.24 -6.06 20.46
N ALA A 193 -0.32 -6.74 21.60
CA ALA A 193 0.77 -7.60 22.10
C ALA A 193 1.09 -8.77 21.15
N SER A 194 0.06 -9.42 20.60
CA SER A 194 0.17 -10.47 19.59
C SER A 194 0.76 -9.95 18.27
N CYS A 195 0.64 -8.65 17.98
CA CYS A 195 1.27 -8.09 16.80
C CYS A 195 2.80 -8.02 16.90
N PHE A 196 3.35 -7.88 18.11
CA PHE A 196 4.78 -7.74 18.36
C PHE A 196 5.44 -8.97 19.02
N GLY A 197 4.65 -9.93 19.49
CA GLY A 197 5.15 -11.09 20.25
C GLY A 197 5.73 -10.72 21.62
N ALA A 198 5.31 -9.57 22.17
CA ALA A 198 5.90 -8.91 23.33
C ALA A 198 4.80 -8.49 24.34
N PRO A 199 4.50 -9.33 25.36
CA PRO A 199 3.35 -9.10 26.24
C PRO A 199 3.54 -7.98 27.27
N ILE A 200 4.76 -7.56 27.56
CA ILE A 200 5.06 -6.55 28.60
C ILE A 200 5.04 -5.12 28.02
N SER A 201 5.73 -4.88 26.91
CA SER A 201 6.07 -3.55 26.40
C SER A 201 4.88 -2.68 26.00
N VAL A 202 3.72 -3.30 25.81
CA VAL A 202 2.49 -2.66 25.33
C VAL A 202 1.58 -2.23 26.49
N MET A 203 1.73 -2.83 27.68
CA MET A 203 0.75 -2.68 28.77
C MET A 203 0.96 -1.43 29.64
N SER A 204 2.16 -0.84 29.63
CA SER A 204 2.58 0.18 30.60
C SER A 204 2.11 1.60 30.30
N SER A 205 1.63 1.90 29.09
CA SER A 205 1.41 3.28 28.62
C SER A 205 -0.04 3.70 28.39
N HIS A 206 -1.01 2.76 28.36
CA HIS A 206 -2.34 3.02 27.80
C HIS A 206 -3.55 2.50 28.61
N PHE A 207 -3.34 1.75 29.69
CA PHE A 207 -4.43 1.12 30.44
C PHE A 207 -4.35 1.37 31.95
N ALA A 208 -5.48 1.32 32.63
CA ALA A 208 -5.55 1.42 34.09
C ALA A 208 -4.90 0.19 34.75
N LEU A 209 -4.30 0.40 35.92
CA LEU A 209 -3.56 -0.63 36.66
C LEU A 209 -4.42 -1.86 36.99
N GLU A 210 -5.72 -1.66 37.20
CA GLU A 210 -6.72 -2.72 37.44
C GLU A 210 -6.79 -3.75 36.30
N HIS A 211 -6.56 -3.33 35.05
CA HIS A 211 -6.60 -4.21 33.88
C HIS A 211 -5.24 -4.81 33.54
N TYR A 212 -4.15 -4.35 34.18
CA TYR A 212 -2.78 -4.76 33.85
C TYR A 212 -2.58 -6.28 33.94
N CYS A 213 -3.01 -6.91 35.04
CA CYS A 213 -2.82 -8.35 35.26
C CYS A 213 -3.63 -9.23 34.27
N PRO A 214 -4.94 -9.00 34.04
CA PRO A 214 -5.70 -9.69 32.98
C PRO A 214 -5.09 -9.53 31.58
N CYS A 215 -4.69 -8.30 31.22
CA CYS A 215 -4.09 -8.02 29.92
C CYS A 215 -2.74 -8.73 29.75
N PHE A 216 -1.85 -8.63 30.75
CA PHE A 216 -0.55 -9.29 30.73
C PHE A 216 -0.68 -10.81 30.65
N PHE A 217 -1.56 -11.42 31.45
CA PHE A 217 -1.79 -12.87 31.44
C PHE A 217 -2.28 -13.34 30.06
N SER A 218 -3.32 -12.70 29.52
CA SER A 218 -3.87 -13.08 28.22
C SER A 218 -2.87 -12.85 27.07
N ALA A 219 -2.12 -11.75 27.11
CA ALA A 219 -1.05 -11.48 26.15
C ALA A 219 0.11 -12.48 26.25
N ALA A 220 0.48 -12.91 27.46
CA ALA A 220 1.50 -13.93 27.68
C ALA A 220 1.04 -15.30 27.17
N CYS A 221 -0.23 -15.68 27.38
CA CYS A 221 -0.82 -16.88 26.78
C CYS A 221 -0.79 -16.81 25.24
N GLY A 222 -1.20 -15.70 24.64
CA GLY A 222 -1.16 -15.52 23.17
C GLY A 222 0.27 -15.61 22.60
N ALA A 223 1.24 -14.98 23.26
CA ALA A 223 2.66 -15.05 22.88
C ALA A 223 3.26 -16.46 23.08
N LEU A 224 2.83 -17.21 24.10
CA LEU A 224 3.22 -18.60 24.32
C LEU A 224 2.65 -19.50 23.22
N THR A 225 1.36 -19.43 22.93
CA THR A 225 0.71 -20.19 21.85
C THR A 225 1.39 -19.93 20.50
N PHE A 226 1.69 -18.67 20.17
CA PHE A 226 2.40 -18.33 18.94
C PHE A 226 3.83 -18.91 18.87
N ARG A 227 4.53 -19.02 20.01
CA ARG A 227 5.88 -19.62 20.05
C ARG A 227 5.88 -21.15 20.09
N LEU A 228 4.81 -21.78 20.59
CA LEU A 228 4.64 -23.23 20.58
C LEU A 228 4.18 -23.75 19.22
N LEU A 229 3.48 -22.94 18.42
CA LEU A 229 2.93 -23.36 17.12
C LEU A 229 4.00 -23.89 16.14
N PRO A 230 5.16 -23.23 15.91
CA PRO A 230 6.22 -23.78 15.04
C PRO A 230 6.86 -25.06 15.59
N VAL A 231 6.93 -25.21 16.92
CA VAL A 231 7.45 -26.43 17.57
C VAL A 231 6.48 -27.59 17.34
N TRP A 232 5.17 -27.33 17.38
CA TRP A 232 4.14 -28.33 17.10
C TRP A 232 4.02 -28.68 15.61
N SER A 233 4.27 -27.72 14.71
CA SER A 233 4.39 -27.97 13.26
C SER A 233 5.64 -28.78 12.87
N GLY A 234 6.65 -28.86 13.74
CA GLY A 234 7.95 -29.48 13.46
C GLY A 234 8.96 -28.56 12.76
N ASP A 235 8.64 -27.27 12.59
CA ASP A 235 9.49 -26.27 11.93
C ASP A 235 10.59 -25.70 12.84
N GLY A 236 10.61 -26.03 14.14
CA GLY A 236 11.59 -25.48 15.07
C GLY A 236 11.77 -26.26 16.38
N GLU A 237 13.02 -26.63 16.67
CA GLU A 237 13.46 -27.35 17.88
C GLU A 237 13.10 -26.66 19.21
N THR A 238 13.09 -25.32 19.23
CA THR A 238 12.89 -24.52 20.46
C THR A 238 12.20 -23.17 20.20
N PRO A 239 11.44 -22.63 21.18
CA PRO A 239 10.72 -21.35 21.06
C PRO A 239 11.64 -20.11 21.15
N GLN A 240 12.44 -19.87 20.10
CA GLN A 240 13.32 -18.70 19.98
C GLN A 240 12.55 -17.36 19.87
N ALA A 241 13.28 -16.24 19.96
CA ALA A 241 12.76 -14.93 19.62
C ALA A 241 12.88 -14.67 18.11
N LEU A 242 11.85 -14.07 17.48
CA LEU A 242 11.76 -13.81 16.04
C LEU A 242 12.97 -13.08 15.45
N PHE A 243 13.57 -12.15 16.20
CA PHE A 243 14.75 -11.40 15.81
C PHE A 243 15.80 -11.50 16.93
N LYS A 244 16.75 -12.41 16.77
CA LYS A 244 17.83 -12.64 17.73
C LYS A 244 19.04 -11.77 17.39
N THR A 245 19.31 -10.78 18.22
CA THR A 245 20.53 -9.96 18.19
C THR A 245 21.53 -10.47 19.22
N ASN A 246 22.83 -10.43 18.88
CA ASN A 246 23.91 -10.80 19.79
C ASN A 246 24.68 -9.53 20.18
N PHE A 247 24.68 -9.19 21.47
CA PHE A 247 25.40 -8.02 22.00
C PHE A 247 26.54 -8.47 22.93
N PRO A 248 27.72 -7.81 22.90
CA PRO A 248 28.83 -8.15 23.77
C PRO A 248 28.54 -7.74 25.23
N PRO A 249 28.79 -8.61 26.23
CA PRO A 249 28.45 -8.33 27.62
C PRO A 249 29.47 -7.48 28.39
N ALA A 250 30.67 -7.24 27.83
CA ALA A 250 31.81 -6.69 28.57
C ALA A 250 31.72 -5.18 28.84
N LEU A 251 31.20 -4.40 27.88
CA LEU A 251 30.88 -2.99 28.04
C LEU A 251 29.83 -2.61 26.98
N PRO A 252 28.58 -2.25 27.34
CA PRO A 252 27.52 -2.10 26.35
C PRO A 252 27.58 -0.80 25.56
N PHE A 253 27.89 0.33 26.22
CA PHE A 253 27.95 1.67 25.61
C PHE A 253 28.93 2.59 26.34
N TYR A 254 29.52 3.54 25.62
CA TYR A 254 30.33 4.64 26.16
C TYR A 254 29.47 5.90 26.45
N PRO A 255 29.86 6.77 27.41
CA PRO A 255 29.10 7.98 27.74
C PRO A 255 28.86 8.94 26.56
N LEU A 256 29.79 8.99 25.60
CA LEU A 256 29.65 9.80 24.38
C LEU A 256 28.57 9.25 23.43
N GLU A 257 28.40 7.92 23.38
CA GLU A 257 27.36 7.27 22.57
C GLU A 257 25.97 7.56 23.11
N ILE A 258 25.82 7.69 24.43
CA ILE A 258 24.56 8.11 25.08
C ILE A 258 24.14 9.51 24.59
N LEU A 259 25.10 10.44 24.43
CA LEU A 259 24.82 11.76 23.85
C LEU A 259 24.45 11.69 22.35
N LEU A 260 25.08 10.79 21.59
CA LEU A 260 24.71 10.53 20.19
C LEU A 260 23.31 9.90 20.06
N PHE A 261 22.93 8.99 20.95
CA PHE A 261 21.57 8.43 21.00
C PHE A 261 20.52 9.49 21.40
N ALA A 262 20.85 10.40 22.33
CA ALA A 262 19.98 11.51 22.68
C ALA A 262 19.75 12.46 21.48
N PHE A 263 20.82 12.78 20.74
CA PHE A 263 20.73 13.57 19.51
C PHE A 263 19.95 12.86 18.40
N LEU A 264 20.17 11.55 18.20
CA LEU A 264 19.39 10.73 17.27
C LEU A 264 17.90 10.68 17.65
N GLY A 265 17.58 10.62 18.95
CA GLY A 265 16.22 10.72 19.47
C GLY A 265 15.56 12.06 19.14
N LEU A 266 16.31 13.16 19.27
CA LEU A 266 15.85 14.51 18.89
C LEU A 266 15.57 14.61 17.37
N LEU A 267 16.47 14.09 16.53
CA LEU A 267 16.29 14.05 15.08
C LEU A 267 15.06 13.20 14.69
N CYS A 268 14.88 12.04 15.33
CA CYS A 268 13.72 11.18 15.13
C CYS A 268 12.41 11.87 15.55
N GLY A 269 12.42 12.60 16.68
CA GLY A 269 11.29 13.41 17.12
C GLY A 269 10.93 14.53 16.13
N ALA A 270 11.93 15.24 15.61
CA ALA A 270 11.72 16.29 14.61
C ALA A 270 11.19 15.73 13.28
N ALA A 271 11.72 14.60 12.81
CA ALA A 271 11.24 13.91 11.62
C ALA A 271 9.79 13.40 11.79
N SER A 272 9.47 12.83 12.96
CA SER A 272 8.12 12.39 13.32
C SER A 272 7.12 13.55 13.35
N LEU A 273 7.49 14.70 13.94
CA LEU A 273 6.65 15.91 13.92
C LEU A 273 6.41 16.40 12.49
N CYS A 274 7.44 16.43 11.64
CA CYS A 274 7.32 16.80 10.24
C CYS A 274 6.36 15.86 9.47
N PHE A 275 6.51 14.54 9.66
CA PHE A 275 5.63 13.53 9.09
C PHE A 275 4.18 13.69 9.56
N LEU A 276 3.93 13.92 10.85
CA LEU A 276 2.59 14.13 11.40
C LEU A 276 1.93 15.41 10.85
N LEU A 277 2.69 16.49 10.68
CA LEU A 277 2.19 17.73 10.06
C LEU A 277 1.87 17.53 8.57
N PHE A 278 2.73 16.81 7.82
CA PHE A 278 2.48 16.46 6.43
C PHE A 278 1.24 15.57 6.29
N HIS A 279 1.16 14.49 7.08
CA HIS A 279 0.02 13.56 7.08
C HIS A 279 -1.29 14.28 7.43
N ARG A 280 -1.30 15.14 8.47
CA ARG A 280 -2.47 15.98 8.82
C ARG A 280 -2.85 16.92 7.68
N ARG A 281 -1.88 17.56 7.01
CA ARG A 281 -2.14 18.45 5.86
C ARG A 281 -2.72 17.69 4.68
N THR A 282 -2.24 16.48 4.40
CA THR A 282 -2.76 15.60 3.35
C THR A 282 -4.18 15.12 3.66
N LEU A 283 -4.48 14.69 4.90
CA LEU A 283 -5.84 14.33 5.31
C LEU A 283 -6.83 15.51 5.21
N LEU A 284 -6.40 16.72 5.58
CA LEU A 284 -7.20 17.93 5.39
C LEU A 284 -7.41 18.22 3.91
N PHE A 285 -6.36 18.18 3.09
CA PHE A 285 -6.45 18.35 1.64
C PHE A 285 -7.44 17.37 0.99
N THR A 286 -7.39 16.08 1.36
CA THR A 286 -8.35 15.05 0.90
C THR A 286 -9.80 15.39 1.26
N LYS A 287 -10.06 15.98 2.44
CA LYS A 287 -11.40 16.39 2.86
C LYS A 287 -11.87 17.74 2.29
N THR A 288 -10.95 18.66 2.00
CA THR A 288 -11.28 20.00 1.46
C THR A 288 -11.47 19.99 -0.07
N ASN A 289 -10.78 19.12 -0.81
CA ASN A 289 -10.94 19.04 -2.26
C ASN A 289 -12.24 18.31 -2.64
N GLY A 290 -13.25 19.06 -3.06
CA GLY A 290 -14.55 18.53 -3.49
C GLY A 290 -14.47 17.45 -4.57
N VAL A 291 -13.45 17.46 -5.44
CA VAL A 291 -13.22 16.40 -6.45
C VAL A 291 -12.79 15.08 -5.80
N ILE A 292 -11.86 15.14 -4.85
CA ILE A 292 -11.34 13.95 -4.15
C ILE A 292 -12.41 13.42 -3.19
N LEU A 293 -13.10 14.32 -2.47
CA LEU A 293 -14.22 13.96 -1.62
C LEU A 293 -15.33 13.30 -2.45
N LYS A 294 -15.73 13.87 -3.59
CA LYS A 294 -16.76 13.27 -4.46
C LYS A 294 -16.35 11.87 -4.94
N MET A 295 -15.09 11.66 -5.33
CA MET A 295 -14.58 10.32 -5.69
C MET A 295 -14.69 9.33 -4.52
N LEU A 296 -14.32 9.74 -3.31
CA LEU A 296 -14.41 8.93 -2.09
C LEU A 296 -15.85 8.68 -1.61
N THR A 297 -16.79 9.53 -1.98
CA THR A 297 -18.22 9.41 -1.65
C THR A 297 -19.08 9.09 -2.88
N THR A 298 -18.52 8.38 -3.87
CA THR A 298 -19.29 7.95 -5.06
C THR A 298 -20.14 6.72 -4.71
N GLU A 299 -21.33 6.99 -4.19
CA GLU A 299 -22.51 6.13 -4.37
C GLU A 299 -22.96 6.19 -5.84
#